data_AF-A0A0G1SZ29-F1
#
_entry.id   AF-A0A0G1SZ29-F1
#
_cell.length_a   1.000
_cell.length_b   1.000
_cell.length_c   1.000
_cell.angle_alpha   90.00
_cell.angle_beta   90.00
_cell.angle_gamma   90.00
#
_symmetry.space_group_name_H-M   'P 1'
#
loop_
_entity.id
_entity.type
_entity.pdbx_description
1 polymer ?
#
loop_
_entity_poly.entity_id
_entity_poly.type
_entity_poly.pdbx_seq_one_letter_code
_entity_poly.pdbx_strand_id
1 'polypeptide(L)'
;MQKTLVFLKQNGLSIFSLLAIIGVIVWVASRPVQPGRPDISPGSVPTASPASKSINDQLVAVAESLDLNTETFTACLTSRKYKGLVETSTEEGRDLGIQGTPSSIINGTLLVGALPLTEFDKQLASGEKGPLQPDIPGFSFLGKESAPHLIVEYGDYRCGYCKKFHDEILTQLQEKYIDTGKARFVFKDMVIFGEESQMIAEAARCAGDQGKFWEYHAKGFSLTSAD
;
A
#
# COMPACT_ATOMS: atom_id res chain seq x y z
N MET A 1 20.23 50.37 -37.31
CA MET A 1 19.28 50.03 -38.39
C MET A 1 17.89 49.95 -37.79
N GLN A 2 17.03 50.84 -38.24
CA GLN A 2 15.67 51.13 -37.77
C GLN A 2 14.70 50.58 -38.83
N LYS A 3 13.59 49.95 -38.43
CA LYS A 3 12.34 49.64 -39.18
C LYS A 3 11.50 48.72 -38.27
N THR A 4 10.54 49.20 -37.47
CA THR A 4 9.19 49.70 -37.80
C THR A 4 8.24 48.65 -38.40
N LEU A 5 7.04 48.59 -37.80
CA LEU A 5 5.71 48.24 -38.32
C LEU A 5 5.10 46.85 -38.00
N VAL A 6 4.12 46.91 -37.08
CA VAL A 6 2.72 46.46 -37.25
C VAL A 6 2.43 44.96 -37.35
N PHE A 7 1.78 44.44 -36.31
CA PHE A 7 0.77 43.39 -36.46
C PHE A 7 -0.42 43.68 -35.53
N LEU A 8 -1.41 44.39 -36.07
CA LEU A 8 -2.79 44.36 -35.59
C LEU A 8 -3.53 43.36 -36.49
N LYS A 9 -4.31 42.45 -35.90
CA LYS A 9 -5.77 42.30 -36.11
C LYS A 9 -6.28 40.92 -35.66
N GLN A 10 -7.06 40.96 -34.58
CA GLN A 10 -8.37 40.32 -34.32
C GLN A 10 -8.56 38.82 -34.56
N ASN A 11 -9.22 38.18 -33.58
CA ASN A 11 -10.33 37.21 -33.67
C ASN A 11 -10.24 36.26 -32.45
N GLY A 12 -11.22 36.06 -31.57
CA GLY A 12 -12.57 36.58 -31.43
C GLY A 12 -13.07 36.09 -30.07
N LEU A 13 -13.33 37.01 -29.15
CA LEU A 13 -13.92 36.70 -27.85
C LEU A 13 -15.43 36.54 -28.07
N SER A 14 -15.92 35.31 -28.03
CA SER A 14 -17.33 34.98 -28.20
C SER A 14 -18.14 35.46 -27.00
N ILE A 15 -19.19 36.22 -27.29
CA ILE A 15 -20.06 36.96 -26.37
C ILE A 15 -21.28 36.13 -25.96
N PHE A 16 -21.18 34.80 -25.99
CA PHE A 16 -22.26 33.91 -25.59
C PHE A 16 -21.92 33.21 -24.29
N SER A 17 -22.48 33.69 -23.18
CA SER A 17 -23.03 32.89 -22.05
C SER A 17 -23.27 33.75 -20.79
N LEU A 18 -23.96 34.89 -20.94
CA LEU A 18 -24.37 35.74 -19.80
C LEU A 18 -25.85 35.58 -19.42
N LEU A 19 -26.48 34.44 -19.75
CA LEU A 19 -27.87 34.14 -19.41
C LEU A 19 -28.06 32.69 -18.92
N ALA A 20 -27.35 32.32 -17.85
CA ALA A 20 -27.62 31.06 -17.13
C ALA A 20 -27.62 31.23 -15.60
N ILE A 21 -27.81 32.45 -15.08
CA ILE A 21 -27.79 32.72 -13.63
C ILE A 21 -29.19 33.09 -13.07
N ILE A 22 -30.22 33.30 -13.91
CA ILE A 22 -31.57 33.69 -13.42
C ILE A 22 -32.59 32.52 -13.44
N GLY A 23 -32.25 31.35 -14.01
CA GLY A 23 -33.19 30.22 -14.14
C GLY A 23 -33.29 29.27 -12.93
N VAL A 24 -32.34 29.29 -11.99
CA VAL A 24 -32.29 28.31 -10.89
C VAL A 24 -33.14 28.72 -9.68
N ILE A 25 -33.43 30.01 -9.52
CA ILE A 25 -34.14 30.52 -8.32
C ILE A 25 -35.65 30.24 -8.38
N VAL A 26 -36.26 30.15 -9.56
CA VAL A 26 -37.74 29.97 -9.69
C VAL A 26 -38.17 28.49 -9.62
N TRP A 27 -37.29 27.52 -9.91
CA TRP A 27 -37.68 26.10 -9.89
C TRP A 27 -37.82 25.50 -8.48
N VAL A 28 -37.23 26.11 -7.45
CA VAL A 28 -37.33 25.62 -6.07
C VAL A 28 -38.69 25.95 -5.43
N ALA A 29 -39.38 27.02 -5.86
CA ALA A 29 -40.56 27.54 -5.16
C ALA A 29 -41.91 26.86 -5.52
N SER A 30 -41.93 25.93 -6.48
CA SER A 30 -43.18 25.37 -7.02
C SER A 30 -43.34 23.86 -6.82
N ARG A 31 -42.55 23.24 -5.93
CA ARG A 31 -42.73 21.81 -5.64
C ARG A 31 -44.00 21.61 -4.80
N PRO A 32 -44.97 20.80 -5.24
CA PRO A 32 -46.14 20.48 -4.44
C PRO A 32 -45.71 19.75 -3.16
N VAL A 33 -46.18 20.26 -2.02
CA VAL A 33 -46.06 19.62 -0.70
C VAL A 33 -46.64 18.21 -0.81
N GLN A 34 -45.78 17.20 -0.66
CA GLN A 34 -46.21 15.81 -0.62
C GLN A 34 -47.01 15.57 0.68
N PRO A 35 -48.15 14.86 0.63
CA PRO A 35 -48.90 14.52 1.83
C PRO A 35 -48.04 13.67 2.77
N GLY A 36 -48.24 13.90 4.07
CA GLY A 36 -47.39 13.45 5.17
C GLY A 36 -46.91 12.00 5.08
N ARG A 37 -45.63 11.83 5.38
CA ARG A 37 -45.02 10.52 5.63
C ARG A 37 -45.72 9.90 6.85
N PRO A 38 -46.15 8.62 6.80
CA PRO A 38 -46.72 7.96 7.97
C PRO A 38 -45.70 7.94 9.11
N ASP A 39 -46.21 8.17 10.31
CA ASP A 39 -45.49 8.18 11.58
C ASP A 39 -44.67 6.89 11.74
N ILE A 40 -43.35 7.02 11.66
CA ILE A 40 -42.43 5.94 11.98
C ILE A 40 -42.39 5.89 13.51
N SER A 41 -43.21 5.00 14.06
CA SER A 41 -43.10 4.50 15.44
C SER A 41 -41.62 4.31 15.82
N PRO A 42 -41.18 4.65 17.04
CA PRO A 42 -39.80 4.52 17.47
C PRO A 42 -39.47 3.03 17.67
N GLY A 43 -39.37 2.30 16.57
CA GLY A 43 -38.85 0.95 16.49
C GLY A 43 -37.34 1.02 16.56
N SER A 44 -36.81 0.57 17.69
CA SER A 44 -35.48 -0.04 17.84
C SER A 44 -34.39 0.54 16.95
N VAL A 45 -33.64 1.50 17.50
CA VAL A 45 -32.25 1.73 17.09
C VAL A 45 -31.58 0.36 17.03
N PRO A 46 -31.00 -0.07 15.89
CA PRO A 46 -30.20 -1.28 15.87
C PRO A 46 -29.11 -1.08 16.92
N THR A 47 -29.14 -1.91 17.97
CA THR A 47 -28.08 -1.94 18.96
C THR A 47 -26.77 -2.10 18.21
N ALA A 48 -25.82 -1.20 18.47
CA ALA A 48 -24.51 -1.22 17.86
C ALA A 48 -23.96 -2.66 17.80
N SER A 49 -23.50 -3.03 16.60
CA SER A 49 -22.67 -4.23 16.38
C SER A 49 -21.62 -4.32 17.50
N PRO A 50 -21.30 -5.51 18.04
CA PRO A 50 -20.28 -5.64 19.07
C PRO A 50 -18.99 -4.96 18.56
N ALA A 51 -18.44 -4.06 19.38
CA ALA A 51 -17.37 -3.14 19.03
C ALA A 51 -16.32 -3.81 18.11
N SER A 52 -16.22 -3.34 16.87
CA SER A 52 -15.08 -3.72 16.03
C SER A 52 -13.82 -3.27 16.76
N LYS A 53 -13.01 -4.25 17.16
CA LYS A 53 -11.76 -4.02 17.87
C LYS A 53 -10.91 -3.04 17.04
N SER A 54 -10.45 -1.94 17.65
CA SER A 54 -9.64 -0.93 16.95
C SER A 54 -8.45 -1.62 16.28
N ILE A 55 -8.07 -1.19 15.08
CA ILE A 55 -6.90 -1.72 14.38
C ILE A 55 -5.64 -1.71 15.27
N ASN A 56 -5.45 -0.69 16.12
CA ASN A 56 -4.36 -0.68 17.10
C ASN A 56 -4.40 -1.87 18.06
N ASP A 57 -5.58 -2.21 18.57
CA ASP A 57 -5.73 -3.33 19.49
C ASP A 57 -5.50 -4.67 18.75
N GLN A 58 -5.78 -4.73 17.45
CA GLN A 58 -5.47 -5.91 16.62
C GLN A 58 -3.96 -6.03 16.39
N LEU A 59 -3.27 -4.92 16.09
CA LEU A 59 -1.81 -4.86 15.93
C LEU A 59 -1.10 -5.28 17.22
N VAL A 60 -1.52 -4.76 18.37
CA VAL A 60 -0.97 -5.15 19.67
C VAL A 60 -1.25 -6.62 20.00
N ALA A 61 -2.43 -7.15 19.65
CA ALA A 61 -2.73 -8.57 19.86
C ALA A 61 -1.86 -9.50 19.01
N VAL A 62 -1.49 -9.09 17.78
CA VAL A 62 -0.50 -9.82 16.99
C VAL A 62 0.85 -9.82 17.69
N ALA A 63 1.29 -8.67 18.21
CA ALA A 63 2.54 -8.56 18.96
C ALA A 63 2.55 -9.44 20.22
N GLU A 64 1.46 -9.44 20.99
CA GLU A 64 1.26 -10.35 22.13
C GLU A 64 1.40 -11.82 21.73
N SER A 65 0.78 -12.22 20.61
CA SER A 65 0.83 -13.60 20.11
C SER A 65 2.22 -14.05 19.64
N LEU A 66 3.17 -13.11 19.53
CA LEU A 66 4.56 -13.33 19.14
C LEU A 66 5.53 -13.15 20.31
N ASP A 67 5.01 -13.08 21.54
CA ASP A 67 5.78 -12.87 22.77
C ASP A 67 6.64 -11.59 22.75
N LEU A 68 6.18 -10.55 22.04
CA LEU A 68 6.86 -9.26 22.00
C LEU A 68 6.64 -8.48 23.31
N ASN A 69 7.60 -7.61 23.64
CA ASN A 69 7.39 -6.61 24.67
C ASN A 69 6.38 -5.57 24.15
N THR A 70 5.14 -5.65 24.66
CA THR A 70 4.01 -4.86 24.18
C THR A 70 4.11 -3.38 24.55
N GLU A 71 4.79 -3.04 25.64
CA GLU A 71 5.06 -1.65 26.03
C GLU A 71 5.99 -0.99 25.00
N THR A 72 7.12 -1.62 24.69
CA THR A 72 8.10 -1.17 23.69
C THR A 72 7.46 -1.11 22.30
N PHE A 73 6.68 -2.12 21.95
CA PHE A 73 5.96 -2.18 20.69
C PHE A 73 4.94 -1.04 20.55
N THR A 74 4.11 -0.83 21.58
CA THR A 74 3.09 0.23 21.59
C THR A 74 3.72 1.61 21.55
N ALA A 75 4.84 1.81 22.25
CA ALA A 75 5.59 3.06 22.21
C ALA A 75 6.10 3.35 20.78
N CYS A 76 6.69 2.35 20.10
CA CYS A 76 7.14 2.46 18.72
C CYS A 76 6.00 2.80 17.74
N LEU A 77 4.86 2.10 17.87
CA LEU A 77 3.69 2.30 17.02
C LEU A 77 3.05 3.68 17.24
N THR A 78 2.88 4.08 18.51
CA THR A 78 2.29 5.37 18.88
C THR A 78 3.16 6.54 18.46
N SER A 79 4.48 6.41 18.54
CA SER A 79 5.41 7.43 18.07
C SER A 79 5.52 7.49 16.55
N ARG A 80 4.87 6.58 15.82
CA ARG A 80 4.94 6.48 14.35
C ARG A 80 6.38 6.38 13.85
N LYS A 81 7.24 5.66 14.59
CA LYS A 81 8.70 5.61 14.38
C LYS A 81 9.06 5.29 12.92
N TYR A 82 8.28 4.41 12.28
CA TYR A 82 8.54 3.90 10.94
C TYR A 82 7.72 4.56 9.83
N LYS A 83 6.91 5.57 10.14
CA LYS A 83 6.06 6.24 9.15
C LYS A 83 6.83 6.71 7.93
N GLY A 84 7.91 7.47 8.17
CA GLY A 84 8.75 8.01 7.09
C GLY A 84 9.42 6.91 6.24
N LEU A 85 9.88 5.83 6.86
CA LEU A 85 10.49 4.71 6.12
C LEU A 85 9.49 4.06 5.16
N VAL A 86 8.25 3.83 5.63
CA VAL A 86 7.17 3.24 4.83
C VAL A 86 6.74 4.17 3.70
N GLU A 87 6.61 5.47 3.97
CA GLU A 87 6.26 6.49 2.96
C GLU A 87 7.36 6.60 1.88
N THR A 88 8.64 6.68 2.29
CA THR A 88 9.78 6.70 1.35
C THR A 88 9.86 5.43 0.51
N SER A 89 9.63 4.26 1.10
CA SER A 89 9.57 3.00 0.36
C SER A 89 8.48 2.99 -0.70
N THR A 90 7.32 3.57 -0.37
CA THR A 90 6.18 3.66 -1.28
C THR A 90 6.49 4.62 -2.44
N GLU A 91 7.12 5.75 -2.16
CA GLU A 91 7.55 6.72 -3.18
C GLU A 91 8.62 6.13 -4.10
N GLU A 92 9.64 5.46 -3.55
CA GLU A 92 10.67 4.80 -4.33
C GLU A 92 10.08 3.75 -5.29
N GLY A 93 9.12 2.95 -4.83
CA GLY A 93 8.41 2.00 -5.69
C GLY A 93 7.74 2.69 -6.89
N ARG A 94 7.08 3.84 -6.65
CA ARG A 94 6.45 4.63 -7.72
C ARG A 94 7.48 5.21 -8.69
N ASP A 95 8.60 5.72 -8.18
CA ASP A 95 9.69 6.27 -9.00
C ASP A 95 10.38 5.20 -9.86
N LEU A 96 10.40 3.95 -9.39
CA LEU A 96 10.84 2.77 -10.14
C LEU A 96 9.80 2.28 -11.17
N GLY A 97 8.67 2.98 -11.30
CA GLY A 97 7.61 2.66 -12.25
C GLY A 97 6.64 1.57 -11.80
N ILE A 98 6.66 1.19 -10.51
CA ILE A 98 5.72 0.23 -9.95
C ILE A 98 4.35 0.89 -9.81
N GLN A 99 3.36 0.32 -10.49
CA GLN A 99 1.97 0.83 -10.52
C GLN A 99 0.99 0.00 -9.68
N GLY A 100 1.44 -1.12 -9.12
CA GLY A 100 0.58 -1.99 -8.32
C GLY A 100 1.35 -3.09 -7.58
N THR A 101 0.68 -3.71 -6.63
CA THR A 101 1.25 -4.72 -5.73
C THR A 101 0.58 -6.10 -5.93
N PRO A 102 1.30 -7.21 -5.69
CA PRO A 102 2.74 -7.25 -5.45
C PRO A 102 3.51 -6.98 -6.75
N SER A 103 4.70 -6.42 -6.64
CA SER A 103 5.67 -6.35 -7.73
C SER A 103 7.05 -6.70 -7.21
N SER A 104 7.78 -7.54 -7.92
CA SER A 104 9.12 -7.97 -7.52
C SER A 104 10.17 -7.39 -8.46
N ILE A 105 11.28 -6.90 -7.91
CA ILE A 105 12.50 -6.62 -8.66
C ILE A 105 13.50 -7.74 -8.37
N ILE A 106 13.94 -8.44 -9.41
CA ILE A 106 14.90 -9.53 -9.31
C ILE A 106 16.06 -9.21 -10.22
N ASN A 107 17.25 -9.06 -9.64
CA ASN A 107 18.45 -8.67 -10.37
C ASN A 107 18.18 -7.50 -11.34
N GLY A 108 17.42 -6.50 -10.93
CA GLY A 108 17.10 -5.32 -11.76
C GLY A 108 16.01 -5.47 -12.82
N THR A 109 15.36 -6.63 -12.92
CA THR A 109 14.16 -6.85 -13.75
C THR A 109 12.90 -6.70 -12.91
N LEU A 110 11.94 -5.90 -13.36
CA LEU A 110 10.63 -5.75 -12.74
C LEU A 110 9.67 -6.86 -13.21
N LEU A 111 9.12 -7.60 -12.26
CA LEU A 111 8.03 -8.56 -12.42
C LEU A 111 6.78 -8.01 -11.73
N VAL A 112 5.71 -7.81 -12.49
CA VAL A 112 4.46 -7.23 -11.97
C VAL A 112 3.45 -8.34 -11.66
N GLY A 113 2.91 -8.33 -10.45
CA GLY A 113 1.89 -9.26 -9.96
C GLY A 113 2.45 -10.49 -9.24
N ALA A 114 1.53 -11.29 -8.69
CA ALA A 114 1.82 -12.57 -8.03
C ALA A 114 2.08 -13.66 -9.08
N LEU A 115 3.21 -13.56 -9.78
CA LEU A 115 3.58 -14.50 -10.86
C LEU A 115 3.97 -15.88 -10.31
N PRO A 116 3.79 -16.96 -11.09
CA PRO A 116 4.26 -18.28 -10.71
C PRO A 116 5.79 -18.34 -10.54
N LEU A 117 6.27 -19.31 -9.75
CA LEU A 117 7.70 -19.55 -9.51
C LEU A 117 8.52 -19.65 -10.80
N THR A 118 7.94 -20.16 -11.89
CA THR A 118 8.60 -20.28 -13.20
C THR A 118 9.09 -18.94 -13.77
N GLU A 119 8.45 -17.82 -13.44
CA GLU A 119 8.94 -16.50 -13.87
C GLU A 119 10.14 -16.04 -13.03
N PHE A 120 10.15 -16.37 -11.73
CA PHE A 120 11.29 -16.12 -10.84
C PHE A 120 12.50 -16.97 -11.24
N ASP A 121 12.27 -18.25 -11.59
CA ASP A 121 13.29 -19.17 -12.06
C ASP A 121 14.08 -18.61 -13.26
N LYS A 122 13.37 -17.99 -14.23
CA LYS A 122 14.01 -17.39 -15.42
C LYS A 122 14.97 -16.27 -15.02
N GLN A 123 14.58 -15.41 -14.09
CA GLN A 123 15.41 -14.27 -13.65
C GLN A 123 16.57 -14.69 -12.76
N LEU A 124 16.37 -15.72 -11.92
CA LEU A 124 17.40 -16.24 -11.02
C LEU A 124 18.41 -17.14 -11.76
N ALA A 125 18.04 -17.71 -12.90
CA ALA A 125 18.96 -18.52 -13.72
C ALA A 125 19.87 -17.70 -14.65
N SER A 126 19.46 -16.50 -15.07
CA SER A 126 20.25 -15.68 -16.01
C SER A 126 21.53 -15.14 -15.36
N GLY A 127 21.48 -14.81 -14.07
CA GLY A 127 22.58 -14.15 -13.34
C GLY A 127 22.89 -12.72 -13.79
N GLU A 128 22.15 -12.18 -14.76
CA GLU A 128 22.31 -10.83 -15.28
C GLU A 128 21.71 -9.80 -14.32
N LYS A 129 22.47 -8.73 -14.01
CA LYS A 129 21.99 -7.61 -13.20
C LYS A 129 21.54 -6.48 -14.12
N GLY A 130 20.23 -6.24 -14.15
CA GLY A 130 19.56 -5.13 -14.78
C GLY A 130 19.71 -3.81 -14.02
N PRO A 131 19.12 -2.72 -14.55
CA PRO A 131 19.39 -1.36 -14.10
C PRO A 131 18.66 -0.97 -12.80
N LEU A 132 17.57 -1.65 -12.42
CA LEU A 132 16.81 -1.31 -11.22
C LEU A 132 17.58 -1.78 -9.97
N GLN A 133 17.93 -0.83 -9.11
CA GLN A 133 18.68 -1.11 -7.88
C GLN A 133 17.92 -0.49 -6.69
N PRO A 134 17.00 -1.26 -6.07
CA PRO A 134 16.29 -0.81 -4.88
C PRO A 134 17.26 -0.57 -3.73
N ASP A 135 17.04 0.51 -2.99
CA ASP A 135 17.76 0.73 -1.74
C ASP A 135 17.14 -0.12 -0.63
N ILE A 136 17.94 -0.72 0.25
CA ILE A 136 17.43 -1.61 1.32
C ILE A 136 17.87 -1.26 2.77
N PRO A 137 18.41 -0.08 3.11
CA PRO A 137 18.78 0.23 4.48
C PRO A 137 17.54 0.28 5.36
N GLY A 138 17.64 -0.30 6.55
CA GLY A 138 16.54 -0.36 7.51
C GLY A 138 15.48 -1.43 7.21
N PHE A 139 15.62 -2.19 6.12
CA PHE A 139 14.73 -3.31 5.82
C PHE A 139 15.30 -4.64 6.30
N SER A 140 14.44 -5.48 6.91
CA SER A 140 14.77 -6.87 7.22
C SER A 140 14.81 -7.71 5.94
N PHE A 141 15.69 -8.72 5.92
CA PHE A 141 15.81 -9.67 4.80
C PHE A 141 15.69 -11.12 5.27
N LEU A 142 15.29 -12.02 4.38
CA LEU A 142 15.43 -13.47 4.52
C LEU A 142 16.65 -13.95 3.74
N GLY A 143 17.29 -15.01 4.21
CA GLY A 143 18.44 -15.65 3.57
C GLY A 143 19.78 -15.05 3.97
N LYS A 144 20.83 -15.40 3.24
CA LYS A 144 22.21 -14.95 3.52
C LYS A 144 22.43 -13.55 2.96
N GLU A 145 23.05 -12.67 3.73
CA GLU A 145 23.41 -11.33 3.26
C GLU A 145 24.29 -11.37 2.00
N SER A 146 25.17 -12.37 1.90
CA SER A 146 26.07 -12.59 0.78
C SER A 146 25.44 -13.32 -0.42
N ALA A 147 24.13 -13.59 -0.41
CA ALA A 147 23.49 -14.31 -1.51
C ALA A 147 23.65 -13.55 -2.83
N PRO A 148 23.98 -14.24 -3.94
CA PRO A 148 24.32 -13.57 -5.21
C PRO A 148 23.11 -12.87 -5.86
N HIS A 149 21.89 -13.33 -5.55
CA HIS A 149 20.66 -12.74 -6.05
C HIS A 149 19.90 -11.99 -4.95
N LEU A 150 19.34 -10.84 -5.32
CA LEU A 150 18.44 -10.07 -4.48
C LEU A 150 17.04 -10.06 -5.13
N ILE A 151 16.04 -10.45 -4.34
CA ILE A 151 14.63 -10.33 -4.68
C ILE A 151 14.04 -9.26 -3.76
N VAL A 152 13.50 -8.20 -4.34
CA VAL A 152 12.80 -7.14 -3.59
C VAL A 152 11.34 -7.16 -4.00
N GLU A 153 10.44 -7.55 -3.09
CA GLU A 153 9.00 -7.42 -3.32
C GLU A 153 8.50 -6.11 -2.74
N TYR A 154 7.76 -5.34 -3.53
CA TYR A 154 6.95 -4.21 -3.10
C TYR A 154 5.51 -4.69 -2.91
N GLY A 155 5.03 -4.60 -1.67
CA GLY A 155 3.73 -5.11 -1.29
C GLY A 155 2.97 -4.24 -0.30
N ASP A 156 1.69 -4.52 -0.19
CA ASP A 156 0.77 -3.89 0.76
C ASP A 156 0.04 -4.98 1.52
N TYR A 157 0.00 -4.89 2.85
CA TYR A 157 -0.65 -5.88 3.71
C TYR A 157 -2.14 -6.08 3.40
N ARG A 158 -2.84 -5.07 2.86
CA ARG A 158 -4.26 -5.14 2.45
C ARG A 158 -4.48 -5.63 1.03
N CYS A 159 -3.42 -5.90 0.28
CA CYS A 159 -3.54 -6.44 -1.06
C CYS A 159 -3.74 -7.97 -1.01
N GLY A 160 -4.90 -8.46 -1.45
CA GLY A 160 -5.17 -9.89 -1.55
C GLY A 160 -4.18 -10.67 -2.42
N TYR A 161 -3.63 -10.05 -3.47
CA TYR A 161 -2.59 -10.67 -4.29
C TYR A 161 -1.23 -10.70 -3.60
N CYS A 162 -0.92 -9.74 -2.71
CA CYS A 162 0.30 -9.79 -1.88
C CYS A 162 0.19 -10.92 -0.87
N LYS A 163 -0.98 -11.09 -0.25
CA LYS A 163 -1.25 -12.28 0.58
C LYS A 163 -1.06 -13.58 -0.19
N LYS A 164 -1.60 -13.68 -1.41
CA LYS A 164 -1.39 -14.85 -2.27
C LYS A 164 0.09 -15.09 -2.57
N PHE A 165 0.83 -14.03 -2.92
CA PHE A 165 2.27 -14.13 -3.14
C PHE A 165 3.00 -14.65 -1.90
N HIS A 166 2.68 -14.10 -0.72
CA HIS A 166 3.24 -14.53 0.56
C HIS A 166 2.94 -16.01 0.86
N ASP A 167 1.67 -16.41 0.78
CA ASP A 167 1.24 -17.76 1.15
C ASP A 167 1.79 -18.84 0.18
N GLU A 168 1.80 -18.55 -1.12
CA GLU A 168 2.10 -19.56 -2.15
C GLU A 168 3.50 -19.44 -2.75
N ILE A 169 3.90 -18.24 -3.17
CA ILE A 169 5.10 -18.04 -4.01
C ILE A 169 6.34 -17.82 -3.15
N LEU A 170 6.25 -17.03 -2.08
CA LEU A 170 7.37 -16.79 -1.17
C LEU A 170 7.83 -18.08 -0.51
N THR A 171 6.91 -18.97 -0.10
CA THR A 171 7.24 -20.30 0.44
C THR A 171 8.11 -21.11 -0.54
N GLN A 172 7.73 -21.14 -1.82
CA GLN A 172 8.49 -21.85 -2.85
C GLN A 172 9.86 -21.19 -3.12
N LEU A 173 9.92 -19.86 -3.11
CA LEU A 173 11.17 -19.11 -3.22
C LEU A 173 12.10 -19.39 -2.03
N GLN A 174 11.53 -19.48 -0.83
CA GLN A 174 12.27 -19.76 0.40
C GLN A 174 13.00 -21.08 0.29
N GLU A 175 12.24 -22.16 0.05
CA GLU A 175 12.77 -23.52 -0.03
C GLU A 175 13.83 -23.67 -1.14
N LYS A 176 13.55 -23.12 -2.33
CA LYS A 176 14.40 -23.35 -3.51
C LYS A 176 15.64 -22.46 -3.56
N TYR A 177 15.53 -21.20 -3.10
CA TYR A 177 16.56 -20.19 -3.33
C TYR A 177 17.06 -19.50 -2.07
N ILE A 178 16.18 -19.17 -1.12
CA ILE A 178 16.58 -18.33 0.03
C ILE A 178 17.30 -19.18 1.08
N ASP A 179 16.73 -20.31 1.46
CA ASP A 179 17.31 -21.23 2.46
C ASP A 179 18.58 -21.90 1.95
N THR A 180 18.66 -22.11 0.63
CA THR A 180 19.88 -22.62 -0.03
C THR A 180 20.98 -21.56 -0.17
N GLY A 181 20.70 -20.30 0.20
CA GLY A 181 21.64 -19.19 0.14
C GLY A 181 21.91 -18.66 -1.27
N LYS A 182 21.08 -19.04 -2.25
CA LYS A 182 21.17 -18.57 -3.64
C LYS A 182 20.54 -17.19 -3.83
N ALA A 183 19.53 -16.86 -3.03
CA ALA A 183 18.91 -15.54 -3.02
C ALA A 183 18.76 -15.02 -1.59
N ARG A 184 18.64 -13.70 -1.48
CA ARG A 184 18.07 -13.03 -0.31
C ARG A 184 16.82 -12.28 -0.73
N PHE A 185 15.85 -12.22 0.17
CA PHE A 185 14.55 -11.61 -0.09
C PHE A 185 14.32 -10.44 0.84
N VAL A 186 13.79 -9.35 0.30
CA VAL A 186 13.42 -8.14 1.04
C VAL A 186 11.96 -7.80 0.71
N PHE A 187 11.18 -7.52 1.75
CA PHE A 187 9.84 -6.95 1.61
C PHE A 187 9.90 -5.44 1.83
N LYS A 188 9.54 -4.67 0.81
CA LYS A 188 9.41 -3.21 0.84
C LYS A 188 7.94 -2.82 0.82
N ASP A 189 7.62 -1.82 1.62
CA ASP A 189 6.26 -1.35 1.76
C ASP A 189 5.87 -0.48 0.56
N MET A 190 4.71 -0.76 -0.02
CA MET A 190 4.10 0.05 -1.08
C MET A 190 2.63 0.30 -0.72
N VAL A 191 2.40 1.27 0.14
CA VAL A 191 1.08 1.57 0.69
C VAL A 191 0.18 2.20 -0.37
N ILE A 192 -0.83 1.43 -0.78
CA ILE A 192 -1.83 1.83 -1.79
C ILE A 192 -3.27 1.76 -1.26
N PHE A 193 -3.49 1.15 -0.09
CA PHE A 193 -4.81 1.08 0.57
C PHE A 193 -4.96 1.97 1.83
N GLY A 194 -4.12 3.01 1.95
CA GLY A 194 -4.29 4.06 2.95
C GLY A 194 -3.78 3.73 4.36
N GLU A 195 -4.36 4.40 5.37
CA GLU A 195 -3.78 4.46 6.72
C GLU A 195 -3.70 3.10 7.44
N GLU A 196 -4.63 2.18 7.21
CA GLU A 196 -4.55 0.84 7.82
C GLU A 196 -3.34 0.06 7.31
N SER A 197 -3.07 0.08 6.00
CA SER A 197 -1.88 -0.52 5.40
C SER A 197 -0.60 0.10 5.97
N GLN A 198 -0.60 1.42 6.11
CA GLN A 198 0.49 2.17 6.72
C GLN A 198 0.74 1.70 8.16
N MET A 199 -0.29 1.58 8.99
CA MET A 199 -0.13 1.13 10.38
C MET A 199 0.31 -0.32 10.48
N ILE A 200 -0.18 -1.23 9.63
CA ILE A 200 0.29 -2.63 9.62
C ILE A 200 1.77 -2.70 9.22
N ALA A 201 2.18 -1.91 8.22
CA ALA A 201 3.58 -1.81 7.81
C ALA A 201 4.48 -1.29 8.93
N GLU A 202 4.10 -0.19 9.57
CA GLU A 202 4.84 0.36 10.72
C GLU A 202 4.94 -0.64 11.87
N ALA A 203 3.84 -1.34 12.16
CA ALA A 203 3.79 -2.36 13.21
C ALA A 203 4.74 -3.54 12.93
N ALA A 204 4.83 -4.01 11.68
CA ALA A 204 5.79 -5.04 11.30
C ALA A 204 7.23 -4.59 11.57
N ARG A 205 7.57 -3.32 11.28
CA ARG A 205 8.90 -2.76 11.58
C ARG A 205 9.15 -2.58 13.08
N CYS A 206 8.13 -2.21 13.85
CA CYS A 206 8.21 -2.19 15.32
C CYS A 206 8.44 -3.59 15.91
N ALA A 207 7.89 -4.65 15.30
CA ALA A 207 8.24 -6.02 15.64
C ALA A 207 9.68 -6.38 15.21
N GLY A 208 10.14 -5.80 14.11
CA GLY A 208 11.53 -5.90 13.62
C GLY A 208 12.57 -5.36 14.60
N ASP A 209 12.26 -4.29 15.35
CA ASP A 209 13.12 -3.80 16.45
C ASP A 209 13.39 -4.86 17.53
N GLN A 210 12.49 -5.84 17.63
CA GLN A 210 12.54 -6.95 18.58
C GLN A 210 12.89 -8.29 17.90
N GLY A 211 13.37 -8.24 16.65
CA GLY A 211 13.81 -9.43 15.91
C GLY A 211 12.68 -10.31 15.36
N LYS A 212 11.42 -9.80 15.34
CA LYS A 212 10.24 -10.56 14.90
C LYS A 212 9.55 -9.98 13.66
N PHE A 213 10.32 -9.33 12.79
CA PHE A 213 9.78 -8.73 11.56
C PHE A 213 9.03 -9.77 10.72
N TRP A 214 9.65 -10.92 10.43
CA TRP A 214 9.11 -11.90 9.49
C TRP A 214 7.91 -12.65 10.04
N GLU A 215 7.91 -12.97 11.34
CA GLU A 215 6.76 -13.57 12.01
C GLU A 215 5.57 -12.61 12.08
N TYR A 216 5.85 -11.32 12.33
CA TYR A 216 4.81 -10.29 12.29
C TYR A 216 4.31 -10.06 10.87
N HIS A 217 5.20 -9.98 9.88
CA HIS A 217 4.87 -9.82 8.47
C HIS A 217 3.89 -10.91 8.00
N ALA A 218 4.14 -12.18 8.35
CA ALA A 218 3.22 -13.27 8.03
C ALA A 218 1.83 -13.10 8.66
N LYS A 219 1.77 -12.71 9.94
CA LYS A 219 0.49 -12.44 10.62
C LYS A 219 -0.20 -11.17 10.11
N GLY A 220 0.57 -10.18 9.65
CA GLY A 220 0.07 -8.89 9.15
C GLY A 220 -0.87 -9.05 7.96
N PHE A 221 -0.60 -10.00 7.05
CA PHE A 221 -1.51 -10.33 5.94
C PHE A 221 -2.83 -10.96 6.39
N SER A 222 -2.95 -11.39 7.65
CA SER A 222 -4.21 -11.92 8.21
C SER A 222 -5.02 -10.85 8.94
N LEU A 223 -4.49 -9.63 9.11
CA LEU A 223 -5.20 -8.51 9.73
C LEU A 223 -6.23 -7.88 8.80
N THR A 224 -6.25 -8.29 7.54
CA THR A 224 -7.04 -7.65 6.48
C THR A 224 -8.31 -8.42 6.16
N SER A 225 -8.69 -9.34 7.05
CA SER A 225 -9.94 -10.10 7.02
C SER A 225 -10.73 -9.85 8.31
N ALA A 226 -11.27 -8.65 8.43
CA ALA A 226 -12.45 -8.39 9.24
C ALA A 226 -13.47 -7.67 8.32
N ASP A 227 -14.46 -8.45 7.92
CA ASP A 227 -15.74 -8.12 7.26
C ASP A 227 -15.74 -7.70 5.76
#